data_AF-A0A097BV95-F1
#
_entry.id   AF-A0A097BV95-F1
#
_cell.length_a   1.000
_cell.length_b   1.000
_cell.length_c   1.000
_cell.angle_alpha   90.00
_cell.angle_beta   90.00
_cell.angle_gamma   90.00
#
_symmetry.space_group_name_H-M   'P 1'
#
loop_
_entity.id
_entity.type
_entity.pdbx_description
1 polymer ?
#
loop_
_entity_poly.entity_id
_entity_poly.type
_entity_poly.pdbx_seq_one_letter_code
_entity_poly.pdbx_strand_id
1 'polypeptide(L)'
;MLTVQYRMHELIMNWSSKELYNSKIKAHPSVAAHMLFDLEGVKRSSSTEPTLLLIDTAGCDMEEKKDDEDSTFNEGEAEVAFAHAKRLVQSGVQASDIGIITPYAAQVVLLKILKSSEDKLKDMEISTV
;
A
#
# COMPACT_ATOMS: atom_id res chain seq x y z
N MET A 1 23.55 -12.60 -10.96
CA MET A 1 22.18 -12.34 -10.47
C MET A 1 22.16 -12.59 -8.98
N LEU A 2 21.76 -11.62 -8.17
CA LEU A 2 21.54 -11.81 -6.73
C LEU A 2 20.20 -12.53 -6.52
N THR A 3 20.18 -13.55 -5.67
CA THR A 3 19.00 -14.42 -5.46
C THR A 3 18.41 -14.32 -4.06
N VAL A 4 19.05 -13.63 -3.13
CA VAL A 4 18.56 -13.41 -1.77
C VAL A 4 18.12 -11.96 -1.62
N GLN A 5 16.90 -11.75 -1.13
CA GLN A 5 16.33 -10.42 -0.88
C GLN A 5 16.05 -10.21 0.61
N TYR A 6 16.16 -8.96 1.07
CA TYR A 6 16.10 -8.56 2.48
C TYR A 6 15.01 -7.51 2.76
N ARG A 7 13.94 -7.47 1.95
CA ARG A 7 12.86 -6.47 2.04
C ARG A 7 11.48 -7.08 2.26
N MET A 8 11.06 -7.97 1.39
CA MET A 8 9.66 -8.41 1.28
C MET A 8 9.40 -9.65 2.13
N HIS A 9 8.21 -9.74 2.69
CA HIS A 9 7.65 -11.00 3.20
C HIS A 9 7.59 -12.03 2.07
N GLU A 10 7.70 -13.32 2.38
CA GLU A 10 7.72 -14.40 1.39
C GLU A 10 6.49 -14.37 0.46
N LEU A 11 5.28 -14.24 1.04
CA LEU A 11 4.03 -14.08 0.28
C LEU A 11 4.06 -12.95 -0.77
N ILE A 12 4.66 -11.79 -0.44
CA ILE A 12 4.78 -10.65 -1.37
C ILE A 12 5.78 -10.99 -2.48
N MET A 13 6.93 -11.54 -2.09
CA MET A 13 8.04 -11.84 -3.00
C MET A 13 7.73 -12.98 -3.99
N ASN A 14 6.93 -13.97 -3.57
CA ASN A 14 6.65 -15.18 -4.33
C ASN A 14 6.06 -14.91 -5.72
N TRP A 15 5.11 -13.97 -5.83
CA TRP A 15 4.50 -13.63 -7.11
C TRP A 15 5.54 -13.07 -8.08
N SER A 16 6.27 -12.02 -7.68
CA SER A 16 7.29 -11.41 -8.54
C SER A 16 8.41 -12.38 -8.88
N SER A 17 8.84 -13.22 -7.92
CA SER A 17 9.86 -14.25 -8.15
C SER A 17 9.43 -15.22 -9.26
N LYS A 18 8.18 -15.69 -9.23
CA LYS A 18 7.62 -16.59 -10.23
C LYS A 18 7.51 -15.93 -11.60
N GLU A 19 6.89 -14.75 -11.68
CA GLU A 19 6.55 -14.11 -12.95
C GLU A 19 7.77 -13.46 -13.64
N LEU A 20 8.72 -12.94 -12.88
CA LEU A 20 9.81 -12.11 -13.44
C LEU A 20 11.20 -12.76 -13.30
N TYR A 21 11.36 -13.74 -12.41
CA TYR A 21 12.69 -14.27 -12.04
C TYR A 21 12.79 -15.79 -12.07
N ASN A 22 11.85 -16.50 -12.72
CA ASN A 22 11.84 -17.98 -12.82
C ASN A 22 11.95 -18.67 -11.45
N SER A 23 11.29 -18.11 -10.43
CA SER A 23 11.28 -18.60 -9.04
C SER A 23 12.66 -18.66 -8.36
N LYS A 24 13.62 -17.84 -8.82
CA LYS A 24 15.01 -17.85 -8.31
C LYS A 24 15.24 -16.93 -7.11
N ILE A 25 14.33 -16.00 -6.82
CA ILE A 25 14.45 -15.08 -5.67
C ILE A 25 13.97 -15.79 -4.41
N LYS A 26 14.70 -15.64 -3.31
CA LYS A 26 14.41 -16.18 -1.97
C LYS A 26 14.45 -15.07 -0.93
N ALA A 27 13.49 -15.08 0.00
CA ALA A 27 13.53 -14.22 1.17
C ALA A 27 14.61 -14.69 2.14
N HIS A 28 15.40 -13.75 2.66
CA HIS A 28 16.24 -14.02 3.81
C HIS A 28 15.37 -14.35 5.04
N PRO A 29 15.77 -15.27 5.94
CA PRO A 29 14.98 -15.64 7.11
C PRO A 29 14.56 -14.47 8.01
N SER A 30 15.33 -13.37 8.02
CA SER A 30 14.99 -12.17 8.80
C SER A 30 13.77 -11.39 8.31
N VAL A 31 13.33 -11.60 7.06
CA VAL A 31 12.18 -10.89 6.47
C VAL A 31 11.09 -11.83 5.95
N ALA A 32 11.37 -13.13 5.86
CA ALA A 32 10.47 -14.10 5.24
C ALA A 32 9.07 -14.13 5.88
N ALA A 33 8.99 -13.90 7.19
CA ALA A 33 7.77 -14.00 8.00
C ALA A 33 7.44 -12.71 8.79
N HIS A 34 8.07 -11.58 8.48
CA HIS A 34 7.87 -10.34 9.26
C HIS A 34 6.50 -9.70 9.02
N MET A 35 5.83 -9.30 10.10
CA MET A 35 4.46 -8.78 10.05
C MET A 35 4.38 -7.35 10.58
N LEU A 36 3.34 -6.60 10.18
CA LEU A 36 3.14 -5.24 10.67
C LEU A 36 3.00 -5.19 12.20
N PHE A 37 2.35 -6.18 12.81
CA PHE A 37 2.19 -6.26 14.27
C PHE A 37 3.46 -6.71 15.01
N ASP A 38 4.55 -7.05 14.30
CA ASP A 38 5.87 -7.29 14.93
C ASP A 38 6.61 -5.97 15.19
N LEU A 39 6.16 -4.86 14.60
CA LEU A 39 6.69 -3.53 14.86
C LEU A 39 6.32 -3.06 16.27
N GLU A 40 7.24 -2.33 16.90
CA GLU A 40 7.03 -1.79 18.25
C GLU A 40 5.81 -0.87 18.30
N GLY A 41 4.90 -1.13 19.25
CA GLY A 41 3.69 -0.33 19.44
C GLY A 41 2.53 -0.64 18.47
N VAL A 42 2.72 -1.54 17.49
CA VAL A 42 1.65 -1.93 16.57
C VAL A 42 0.80 -3.05 17.16
N LYS A 43 -0.51 -2.81 17.22
CA LYS A 43 -1.51 -3.77 17.66
C LYS A 43 -1.88 -4.71 16.53
N ARG A 44 -2.07 -5.98 16.89
CA ARG A 44 -2.67 -6.97 16.01
C ARG A 44 -4.15 -6.63 15.77
N SER A 45 -4.53 -6.45 14.51
CA SER A 45 -5.88 -6.08 14.09
C SER A 45 -6.20 -6.67 12.70
N SER A 46 -7.46 -6.62 12.28
CA SER A 46 -7.86 -7.04 10.94
C SER A 46 -7.17 -6.28 9.80
N SER A 47 -6.55 -5.13 10.10
CA SER A 47 -5.77 -4.36 9.12
C SER A 47 -4.27 -4.68 9.16
N THR A 48 -3.72 -5.17 10.28
CA THR A 48 -2.28 -5.47 10.42
C THR A 48 -1.95 -6.95 10.33
N GLU A 49 -2.95 -7.84 10.47
CA GLU A 49 -2.79 -9.28 10.31
C GLU A 49 -2.57 -9.74 8.86
N PRO A 50 -3.27 -9.21 7.84
CA PRO A 50 -3.06 -9.67 6.47
C PRO A 50 -1.75 -9.13 5.89
N THR A 51 -0.90 -10.00 5.34
CA THR A 51 0.27 -9.59 4.54
C THR A 51 -0.14 -9.04 3.17
N LEU A 52 -1.18 -9.62 2.58
CA LEU A 52 -1.76 -9.24 1.30
C LEU A 52 -3.26 -9.07 1.51
N LEU A 53 -3.78 -7.91 1.12
CA LEU A 53 -5.20 -7.58 1.18
C LEU A 53 -5.61 -7.02 -0.18
N LEU A 54 -6.66 -7.59 -0.76
CA LEU A 54 -7.31 -7.07 -1.95
C LEU A 54 -8.68 -6.52 -1.52
N ILE A 55 -8.94 -5.25 -1.85
CA ILE A 55 -10.25 -4.62 -1.67
C ILE A 55 -10.84 -4.46 -3.06
N ASP A 56 -11.86 -5.25 -3.36
CA ASP A 56 -12.57 -5.20 -4.64
C ASP A 56 -13.63 -4.08 -4.61
N THR A 57 -13.51 -3.14 -5.54
CA THR A 57 -14.43 -2.00 -5.72
C THR A 57 -15.45 -2.23 -6.82
N ALA A 58 -15.47 -3.41 -7.46
CA ALA A 58 -16.43 -3.74 -8.49
C ALA A 58 -17.87 -3.65 -7.97
N GLY A 59 -18.74 -2.95 -8.71
CA GLY A 59 -20.14 -2.77 -8.34
C GLY A 59 -20.38 -1.87 -7.13
N CYS A 60 -19.39 -1.08 -6.72
CA CYS A 60 -19.50 -0.11 -5.62
C CYS A 60 -19.76 1.34 -6.09
N ASP A 61 -20.11 1.55 -7.36
CA ASP A 61 -20.30 2.85 -7.99
C ASP A 61 -19.07 3.79 -7.87
N MET A 62 -17.87 3.21 -7.82
CA MET A 62 -16.58 3.92 -7.75
C MET A 62 -15.97 4.04 -9.15
N GLU A 63 -16.61 4.82 -10.01
CA GLU A 63 -16.21 4.97 -11.40
C GLU A 63 -15.02 5.93 -11.57
N GLU A 64 -14.19 5.65 -12.58
CA GLU A 64 -13.07 6.49 -12.97
C GLU A 64 -13.55 7.82 -13.59
N LYS A 65 -12.78 8.88 -13.32
CA LYS A 65 -12.95 10.22 -13.89
C LYS A 65 -11.64 10.69 -14.50
N LYS A 66 -11.71 11.71 -15.33
CA LYS A 66 -10.53 12.35 -15.93
C LYS A 66 -10.43 13.81 -15.51
N ASP A 67 -9.20 14.27 -15.34
CA ASP A 67 -8.90 15.68 -15.15
C ASP A 67 -8.79 16.42 -16.50
N ASP A 68 -8.45 17.72 -16.44
CA ASP A 68 -8.29 18.56 -17.63
C ASP A 68 -7.09 18.14 -18.51
N GLU A 69 -6.14 17.37 -17.98
CA GLU A 69 -4.97 16.84 -18.69
C GLU A 69 -5.19 15.40 -19.21
N ASP A 70 -6.43 14.92 -19.21
CA ASP A 70 -6.85 13.58 -19.62
C ASP A 70 -6.23 12.44 -18.76
N SER A 71 -5.78 12.76 -17.56
CA SER A 71 -5.26 11.81 -16.57
C SER A 71 -6.38 11.25 -15.68
N THR A 72 -6.32 9.96 -15.38
CA THR A 72 -7.39 9.24 -14.67
C THR A 72 -7.28 9.36 -13.15
N PHE A 73 -8.41 9.52 -12.47
CA PHE A 73 -8.53 9.43 -11.02
C PHE A 73 -9.83 8.73 -10.60
N ASN A 74 -9.86 8.22 -9.38
CA ASN A 74 -11.01 7.56 -8.78
C ASN A 74 -11.16 8.00 -7.32
N GLU A 75 -12.24 8.73 -7.04
CA GLU A 75 -12.54 9.27 -5.71
C GLU A 75 -12.83 8.18 -4.68
N GLY A 76 -13.60 7.16 -5.06
CA GLY A 76 -13.95 6.06 -4.18
C GLY A 76 -12.72 5.25 -3.77
N GLU A 77 -11.84 4.92 -4.73
CA GLU A 77 -10.59 4.24 -4.42
C GLU A 77 -9.64 5.08 -3.55
N ALA A 78 -9.60 6.40 -3.78
CA ALA A 78 -8.81 7.30 -2.94
C ALA A 78 -9.30 7.29 -1.49
N GLU A 79 -10.62 7.32 -1.27
CA GLU A 79 -11.24 7.22 0.05
C GLU A 79 -10.98 5.86 0.70
N VAL A 80 -11.08 4.76 -0.04
CA VAL A 80 -10.79 3.40 0.44
C VAL A 80 -9.34 3.28 0.90
N ALA A 81 -8.38 3.76 0.09
CA ALA A 81 -6.96 3.74 0.42
C ALA A 81 -6.68 4.56 1.69
N PHE A 82 -7.24 5.76 1.80
CA PHE A 82 -7.12 6.61 2.99
C PHE A 82 -7.76 5.98 4.22
N ALA A 83 -8.95 5.40 4.08
CA ALA A 83 -9.62 4.72 5.18
C ALA A 83 -8.80 3.53 5.69
N HIS A 84 -8.12 2.79 4.81
CA HIS A 84 -7.22 1.72 5.22
C HIS A 84 -5.95 2.25 5.90
N ALA A 85 -5.30 3.28 5.33
CA ALA A 85 -4.14 3.93 5.96
C ALA A 85 -4.47 4.47 7.36
N LYS A 86 -5.64 5.08 7.55
CA LYS A 86 -6.12 5.51 8.88
C LYS A 86 -6.23 4.33 9.86
N ARG A 87 -6.73 3.17 9.44
CA ARG A 87 -6.83 1.99 10.31
C ARG A 87 -5.46 1.44 10.70
N LEU A 88 -4.48 1.50 9.79
CA LEU A 88 -3.08 1.13 10.10
C LEU A 88 -2.48 2.06 11.15
N VAL A 89 -2.64 3.38 10.98
CA VAL A 89 -2.17 4.36 11.97
C VAL A 89 -2.89 4.22 13.31
N GLN A 90 -4.21 3.98 13.31
CA GLN A 90 -4.96 3.68 14.53
C GLN A 90 -4.49 2.39 15.24
N SER A 91 -3.93 1.45 14.48
CA SER A 91 -3.31 0.24 15.01
C SER A 91 -1.89 0.47 15.50
N GLY A 92 -1.29 1.65 15.30
CA GLY A 92 0.03 2.02 15.79
C GLY A 92 1.13 2.09 14.73
N VAL A 93 0.81 1.81 13.45
CA VAL A 93 1.80 1.95 12.36
C VAL A 93 2.11 3.42 12.17
N GLN A 94 3.39 3.79 12.05
CA GLN A 94 3.75 5.19 11.80
C GLN A 94 3.37 5.58 10.37
N ALA A 95 2.87 6.80 10.18
CA ALA A 95 2.49 7.27 8.85
C ALA A 95 3.70 7.26 7.88
N SER A 96 4.90 7.52 8.37
CA SER A 96 6.15 7.45 7.59
C SER A 96 6.52 6.06 7.09
N ASP A 97 5.95 5.01 7.70
CA ASP A 97 6.17 3.61 7.30
C ASP A 97 5.11 3.15 6.25
N ILE A 98 4.23 4.07 5.83
CA ILE A 98 3.15 3.81 4.86
C ILE A 98 3.42 4.63 3.58
N GLY A 99 3.29 3.96 2.44
CA GLY A 99 3.30 4.60 1.12
C GLY A 99 2.08 4.19 0.30
N ILE A 100 1.45 5.15 -0.38
CA ILE A 100 0.42 4.90 -1.39
C ILE A 100 1.02 5.10 -2.78
N ILE A 101 0.87 4.08 -3.63
CA ILE A 101 1.30 4.10 -5.03
C ILE A 101 0.09 4.07 -5.96
N THR A 102 0.13 4.83 -7.04
CA THR A 102 -0.91 4.83 -8.09
C THR A 102 -0.30 5.16 -9.46
N PRO A 103 -0.75 4.55 -10.57
CA PRO A 103 -0.14 4.78 -11.89
C PRO A 103 -0.44 6.18 -12.48
N TYR A 104 -1.46 6.89 -12.00
CA TYR A 104 -1.93 8.13 -12.61
C TYR A 104 -1.59 9.38 -11.78
N ALA A 105 -1.11 10.42 -12.47
CA ALA A 105 -0.77 11.71 -11.85
C ALA A 105 -1.99 12.40 -11.21
N ALA A 106 -3.16 12.38 -11.87
CA ALA A 106 -4.38 12.93 -11.30
C ALA A 106 -4.77 12.26 -9.97
N GLN A 107 -4.62 10.93 -9.86
CA GLN A 107 -4.86 10.21 -8.62
C GLN A 107 -3.88 10.63 -7.52
N VAL A 108 -2.60 10.86 -7.84
CA VAL A 108 -1.63 11.42 -6.87
C VAL A 108 -2.07 12.79 -6.37
N VAL A 109 -2.54 13.67 -7.25
CA VAL A 109 -3.02 15.01 -6.88
C VAL A 109 -4.22 14.90 -5.92
N LEU A 110 -5.22 14.09 -6.27
CA LEU A 110 -6.38 13.83 -5.42
C LEU A 110 -5.98 13.32 -4.03
N LEU A 111 -5.12 12.31 -3.97
CA LEU A 111 -4.64 11.74 -2.71
C LEU A 111 -3.85 12.77 -1.88
N LYS A 112 -3.08 13.67 -2.51
CA LYS A 112 -2.37 14.75 -1.80
C LYS A 112 -3.32 15.80 -1.24
N ILE A 113 -4.43 16.10 -1.94
CA ILE A 113 -5.49 16.98 -1.42
C ILE A 113 -6.12 16.34 -0.18
N LEU A 114 -6.51 15.05 -0.25
CA LEU A 114 -7.05 14.32 0.90
C LEU A 114 -6.06 14.24 2.08
N LYS A 115 -4.76 14.12 1.80
CA LYS A 115 -3.71 14.14 2.82
C LYS A 115 -3.65 15.46 3.57
N SER A 116 -3.88 16.58 2.88
CA SER A 116 -3.75 17.92 3.47
C SER A 116 -4.78 18.22 4.58
N SER A 117 -5.88 17.47 4.63
CA SER A 117 -6.90 17.57 5.68
C SER A 117 -6.71 16.56 6.82
N GLU A 118 -5.65 15.72 6.80
CA GLU A 118 -5.45 14.61 7.73
C GLU A 118 -4.08 14.68 8.42
N ASP A 119 -4.00 15.42 9.53
CA ASP A 119 -2.75 15.63 10.30
C ASP A 119 -2.03 14.33 10.68
N LYS A 120 -2.79 13.26 10.96
CA LYS A 120 -2.24 11.94 11.34
C LYS A 120 -1.54 11.21 10.20
N LEU A 121 -1.76 11.63 8.95
CA LEU A 121 -1.19 11.02 7.75
C LEU A 121 -0.19 11.94 7.06
N LYS A 122 0.19 13.08 7.66
CA LYS A 122 1.06 14.09 7.04
C LYS A 122 2.42 13.55 6.57
N ASP A 123 2.94 12.51 7.21
CA ASP A 123 4.26 11.93 6.91
C ASP A 123 4.18 10.73 5.94
N MET A 124 2.97 10.33 5.52
CA MET A 124 2.74 9.24 4.57
C MET A 124 3.15 9.62 3.15
N GLU A 125 3.91 8.77 2.47
CA GLU A 125 4.33 9.03 1.08
C GLU A 125 3.20 8.73 0.08
N ILE A 126 3.07 9.56 -0.96
CA ILE A 126 2.15 9.34 -2.08
C ILE A 126 2.91 9.62 -3.38
N SER A 127 3.07 8.61 -4.22
CA SER A 127 3.84 8.70 -5.46
C SER A 127 3.24 7.84 -6.57
N THR A 128 3.71 8.06 -7.80
CA THR A 128 3.59 7.08 -8.88
C THR A 128 4.58 5.93 -8.71
N VAL A 129 4.33 4.82 -9.43
CA VAL A 129 5.28 3.71 -9.58
C VAL A 129 6.59 4.14 -10.24
#